data_AF-A0ABD3BZ56-F1
#
_entry.id   AF-A0ABD3BZ56-F1
#
_cell.length_a   1.000
_cell.length_b   1.000
_cell.length_c   1.000
_cell.angle_alpha   90.00
_cell.angle_beta   90.00
_cell.angle_gamma   90.00
#
_symmetry.space_group_name_H-M   'P 1'
#
loop_
_entity.id
_entity.type
_entity.pdbx_description
1 polymer ?
#
loop_
_entity_poly.entity_id
_entity_poly.type
_entity_poly.pdbx_seq_one_letter_code
_entity_poly.pdbx_strand_id
1 'polypeptide(L)'
;MASYKQNLFISLAILLSPTLLRADVASDLCGRTTHKPLCLTIVNQDRRSDLKTSPNGLAKILLDRAVDTTFAAMDKVNKLLPGTTDKRLKESLSTCSSDYFNTINTLTIVNLKEINRQTYPNLVNVIRTGIDKPSHCESSFHKLPAVSSPVTMENYGIKEDIATTLEVISLAVCNKLSSC
;
A
#
# COMPACT_ATOMS: atom_id res chain seq x y z
N MET A 1 56.72 -51.85 26.23
CA MET A 1 56.44 -50.76 25.26
C MET A 1 54.97 -50.86 24.89
N ALA A 2 54.26 -49.73 25.01
CA ALA A 2 52.81 -49.62 25.06
C ALA A 2 52.09 -50.01 23.76
N SER A 3 50.82 -50.41 23.87
CA SER A 3 49.83 -49.96 22.89
C SER A 3 48.43 -49.88 23.49
N TYR A 4 47.72 -48.85 23.05
CA TYR A 4 46.70 -48.07 23.74
C TYR A 4 45.30 -48.60 23.41
N LYS A 5 44.39 -48.63 24.40
CA LYS A 5 42.96 -48.89 24.17
C LYS A 5 42.36 -47.69 23.41
N GLN A 6 41.86 -47.93 22.20
CA GLN A 6 41.20 -46.89 21.41
C GLN A 6 39.70 -46.87 21.74
N ASN A 7 39.31 -45.92 22.59
CA ASN A 7 37.91 -45.61 22.87
C ASN A 7 37.29 -44.93 21.65
N LEU A 8 36.22 -45.51 21.11
CA LEU A 8 35.45 -44.98 20.00
C LEU A 8 34.49 -43.89 20.52
N PHE A 9 34.86 -42.62 20.39
CA PHE A 9 33.92 -41.50 20.53
C PHE A 9 33.29 -41.21 19.17
N ILE A 10 32.06 -41.69 18.94
CA ILE A 10 31.25 -41.28 17.79
C ILE A 10 30.64 -39.91 18.13
N SER A 11 31.32 -38.85 17.71
CA SER A 11 30.78 -37.49 17.78
C SER A 11 29.68 -37.33 16.72
N LEU A 12 28.43 -37.24 17.16
CA LEU A 12 27.28 -36.92 16.32
C LEU A 12 27.37 -35.44 15.91
N ALA A 13 27.90 -35.17 14.72
CA ALA A 13 27.89 -33.83 14.15
C ALA A 13 26.46 -33.49 13.70
N ILE A 14 25.73 -32.74 14.53
CA ILE A 14 24.45 -32.15 14.14
C ILE A 14 24.76 -31.13 13.04
N LEU A 15 24.39 -31.45 11.81
CA LEU A 15 24.35 -30.50 10.69
C LEU A 15 23.29 -29.45 11.02
N LEU A 16 23.67 -28.41 11.76
CA LEU A 16 22.95 -27.15 11.78
C LEU A 16 23.15 -26.51 10.41
N SER A 17 22.33 -26.92 9.45
CA SER A 17 22.15 -26.15 8.22
C SER A 17 21.81 -24.73 8.66
N PRO A 18 22.58 -23.69 8.28
CA PRO A 18 22.10 -22.35 8.45
C PRO A 18 20.89 -22.23 7.54
N THR A 19 19.69 -22.33 8.12
CA THR A 19 18.50 -21.75 7.50
C THR A 19 18.82 -20.27 7.42
N LEU A 20 19.45 -19.85 6.32
CA LEU A 20 19.52 -18.46 5.93
C LEU A 20 18.06 -18.04 5.92
N LEU A 21 17.63 -17.33 6.97
CA LEU A 21 16.28 -16.80 7.09
C LEU A 21 16.21 -15.81 5.93
N ARG A 22 15.77 -16.27 4.76
CA ARG A 22 15.54 -15.41 3.61
C ARG A 22 14.49 -14.44 4.11
N ALA A 23 14.88 -13.19 4.31
CA ALA A 23 13.96 -12.18 4.79
C ALA A 23 12.74 -12.22 3.87
N ASP A 24 11.57 -12.43 4.48
CA ASP A 24 10.31 -12.39 3.77
C ASP A 24 10.23 -11.07 3.00
N VAL A 25 9.92 -11.12 1.71
CA VAL A 25 9.91 -9.95 0.82
C VAL A 25 8.96 -8.88 1.37
N ALA A 26 7.84 -9.30 1.98
CA ALA A 26 6.93 -8.40 2.67
C ALA A 26 7.58 -7.77 3.89
N SER A 27 8.20 -8.57 4.76
CA SER A 27 8.92 -8.06 5.94
C SER A 27 10.06 -7.10 5.59
N ASP A 28 10.82 -7.33 4.52
CA ASP A 28 11.90 -6.43 4.10
C ASP A 28 11.35 -5.12 3.55
N LEU A 29 10.49 -5.18 2.53
CA LEU A 29 10.00 -3.99 1.85
C LEU A 29 9.09 -3.15 2.77
N CYS A 30 8.09 -3.76 3.40
CA CYS A 30 7.27 -3.06 4.38
C CYS A 30 8.08 -2.63 5.61
N GLY A 31 9.13 -3.36 5.98
CA GLY A 31 9.99 -3.00 7.10
C GLY A 31 10.73 -1.68 6.89
N ARG A 32 10.90 -1.26 5.64
CA ARG A 32 11.62 -0.07 5.23
C ARG A 32 10.71 1.10 4.85
N THR A 33 9.39 0.91 4.78
CA THR A 33 8.47 2.02 4.53
C THR A 33 8.31 2.90 5.77
N THR A 34 7.97 4.18 5.59
CA THR A 34 7.56 5.07 6.67
C THR A 34 6.21 4.65 7.26
N HIS A 35 5.41 3.92 6.48
CA HIS A 35 4.12 3.32 6.83
C HIS A 35 4.21 1.84 7.25
N LYS A 36 5.31 1.42 7.88
CA LYS A 36 5.58 0.00 8.19
C LYS A 36 4.38 -0.76 8.80
N PRO A 37 3.71 -0.27 9.86
CA PRO A 37 2.58 -0.99 10.46
C PRO A 37 1.41 -1.16 9.49
N LEU A 38 1.10 -0.13 8.71
CA LEU A 38 0.03 -0.16 7.71
C LEU A 38 0.36 -1.16 6.60
N CYS A 39 1.56 -1.08 6.02
CA CYS A 39 2.02 -1.98 4.97
C CYS A 39 1.93 -3.44 5.39
N LEU A 40 2.50 -3.79 6.55
CA LEU A 40 2.45 -5.15 7.08
C LEU A 40 1.02 -5.61 7.36
N THR A 41 0.17 -4.74 7.90
CA THR A 41 -1.23 -5.08 8.18
C THR A 41 -1.98 -5.43 6.90
N ILE A 42 -1.89 -4.58 5.88
CA ILE A 42 -2.56 -4.79 4.59
C ILE A 42 -2.06 -6.09 3.94
N VAL A 43 -0.74 -6.25 3.84
CA VAL A 43 -0.14 -7.43 3.20
C VAL A 43 -0.47 -8.72 3.95
N ASN A 44 -0.49 -8.71 5.28
CA ASN A 44 -0.82 -9.89 6.07
C ASN A 44 -2.30 -10.29 5.94
N GLN A 45 -3.21 -9.31 5.84
CA GLN A 45 -4.64 -9.55 5.67
C GLN A 45 -5.02 -10.05 4.27
N ASP A 46 -4.21 -9.76 3.25
CA ASP A 46 -4.48 -10.25 1.90
C ASP A 46 -4.40 -11.79 1.82
N ARG A 47 -5.35 -12.43 1.16
CA ARG A 47 -5.43 -13.91 1.10
C ARG A 47 -4.62 -14.50 -0.06
N ARG A 48 -4.15 -13.67 -1.00
CA ARG A 48 -3.41 -14.06 -2.21
C ARG A 48 -1.94 -14.25 -1.87
N SER A 49 -1.59 -15.44 -1.37
CA SER A 49 -0.23 -15.76 -0.89
C SER A 49 0.84 -15.62 -1.97
N ASP A 50 0.50 -15.86 -3.23
CA ASP A 50 1.39 -15.73 -4.39
C ASP A 50 1.90 -14.29 -4.57
N LEU A 51 1.05 -13.29 -4.36
CA LEU A 51 1.40 -11.88 -4.48
C LEU A 51 2.39 -11.42 -3.40
N LYS A 52 2.42 -12.07 -2.23
CA LYS A 52 3.29 -11.65 -1.12
C LYS A 52 4.77 -11.93 -1.35
N THR A 53 5.10 -12.71 -2.39
CA THR A 53 6.44 -13.23 -2.65
C THR A 53 7.31 -12.34 -3.54
N SER A 54 6.78 -11.22 -4.05
CA SER A 54 7.49 -10.34 -4.97
C SER A 54 7.16 -8.86 -4.74
N PRO A 55 8.06 -7.92 -5.06
CA PRO A 55 7.77 -6.49 -4.96
C PRO A 55 6.53 -6.08 -5.77
N ASN A 56 6.36 -6.67 -6.97
CA ASN A 56 5.23 -6.40 -7.85
C ASN A 56 3.91 -6.84 -7.23
N GLY A 57 3.88 -8.04 -6.63
CA GLY A 57 2.69 -8.53 -5.96
C GLY A 57 2.37 -7.73 -4.69
N LEU A 58 3.37 -7.29 -3.93
CA LEU A 58 3.14 -6.40 -2.78
C LEU A 58 2.58 -5.05 -3.19
N ALA A 59 3.16 -4.42 -4.23
CA ALA A 59 2.62 -3.19 -4.79
C ALA A 59 1.16 -3.38 -5.26
N LYS A 60 0.83 -4.54 -5.86
CA LYS A 60 -0.55 -4.87 -6.28
C LYS A 60 -1.51 -4.98 -5.10
N ILE A 61 -1.10 -5.64 -4.02
CA ILE A 61 -1.90 -5.76 -2.80
C ILE A 61 -2.23 -4.37 -2.23
N LEU A 62 -1.22 -3.51 -2.09
CA LEU A 62 -1.39 -2.16 -1.54
C LEU A 62 -2.24 -1.26 -2.44
N LEU A 63 -2.02 -1.33 -3.76
CA LEU A 63 -2.81 -0.58 -4.73
C LEU A 63 -4.28 -1.03 -4.74
N ASP A 64 -4.54 -2.34 -4.64
CA ASP A 64 -5.89 -2.88 -4.53
C ASP A 64 -6.57 -2.40 -3.24
N ARG A 65 -5.84 -2.37 -2.13
CA ARG A 65 -6.36 -1.81 -0.89
C ARG A 65 -6.75 -0.34 -1.05
N ALA A 66 -5.93 0.47 -1.74
CA ALA A 66 -6.25 1.87 -2.03
C ALA A 66 -7.54 2.00 -2.87
N VAL A 67 -7.70 1.14 -3.89
CA VAL A 67 -8.91 1.07 -4.72
C VAL A 67 -10.13 0.71 -3.87
N ASP A 68 -10.03 -0.32 -3.03
CA ASP A 68 -11.12 -0.75 -2.14
C ASP A 68 -11.49 0.32 -1.11
N THR A 69 -10.51 0.99 -0.50
CA THR A 69 -10.75 2.14 0.40
C THR A 69 -11.47 3.26 -0.34
N THR A 70 -11.07 3.55 -1.58
CA THR A 70 -11.69 4.58 -2.41
C THR A 70 -13.13 4.22 -2.78
N PHE A 71 -13.40 2.96 -3.14
CA PHE A 71 -14.75 2.46 -3.38
C PHE A 71 -15.64 2.58 -2.15
N ALA A 72 -15.15 2.20 -0.98
CA ALA A 72 -15.90 2.32 0.27
C ALA A 72 -16.21 3.78 0.61
N ALA A 73 -15.26 4.70 0.39
CA ALA A 73 -15.47 6.13 0.57
C ALA A 73 -16.54 6.68 -0.39
N MET A 74 -16.48 6.28 -1.66
CA MET A 74 -17.47 6.64 -2.67
C MET A 74 -18.87 6.12 -2.31
N ASP A 75 -18.98 4.88 -1.87
CA ASP A 75 -20.25 4.29 -1.42
C ASP A 75 -20.82 5.04 -0.21
N LYS A 76 -19.98 5.40 0.76
CA LYS A 76 -20.38 6.24 1.90
C LYS A 76 -20.93 7.59 1.45
N VAL A 77 -20.23 8.29 0.56
CA VAL A 77 -20.69 9.57 -0.01
C VAL A 77 -22.03 9.40 -0.74
N ASN A 78 -22.15 8.38 -1.57
CA ASN A 78 -23.36 8.12 -2.35
C ASN A 78 -24.57 7.79 -1.46
N LYS A 79 -24.36 7.17 -0.29
CA LYS A 79 -25.41 6.96 0.72
C LYS A 79 -25.82 8.25 1.44
N LEU A 80 -24.90 9.19 1.65
CA LEU A 80 -25.19 10.46 2.32
C LEU A 80 -25.91 11.47 1.41
N LEU A 81 -25.61 11.47 0.12
CA LEU A 81 -26.11 12.45 -0.85
C LEU A 81 -27.65 12.58 -0.89
N PRO A 82 -28.46 11.51 -0.92
CA PRO A 82 -29.92 11.62 -1.02
C PRO A 82 -30.56 12.30 0.20
N GLY A 83 -30.01 12.09 1.39
CA GLY A 83 -30.54 12.62 2.65
C GLY A 83 -30.00 14.00 3.04
N THR A 84 -29.02 14.54 2.30
CA THR A 84 -28.36 15.81 2.64
C THR A 84 -29.19 17.00 2.14
N THR A 85 -29.69 17.80 3.08
CA THR A 85 -30.45 19.03 2.81
C THR A 85 -29.58 20.28 2.78
N ASP A 86 -28.45 20.30 3.52
CA ASP A 86 -27.47 21.37 3.47
C ASP A 86 -26.82 21.43 2.08
N LYS A 87 -27.01 22.56 1.39
CA LYS A 87 -26.54 22.73 0.00
C LYS A 87 -25.03 22.64 -0.11
N ARG A 88 -24.29 23.24 0.83
CA ARG A 88 -22.82 23.29 0.80
C ARG A 88 -22.21 21.92 1.09
N LEU A 89 -22.78 21.19 2.03
CA LEU A 89 -22.43 19.80 2.30
C LEU A 89 -22.72 18.92 1.07
N LYS A 90 -23.88 19.09 0.43
CA LYS A 90 -24.25 18.35 -0.77
C LYS A 90 -23.31 18.60 -1.95
N GLU A 91 -22.88 19.83 -2.16
CA GLU A 91 -21.87 20.19 -3.18
C GLU A 91 -20.51 19.54 -2.91
N SER A 92 -20.08 19.54 -1.63
CA SER A 92 -18.81 18.92 -1.22
C SER A 92 -18.87 17.39 -1.38
N LEU A 93 -19.97 16.76 -0.97
CA LEU A 93 -20.21 15.33 -1.20
C LEU A 93 -20.24 14.97 -2.69
N SER A 94 -20.90 15.79 -3.54
CA SER A 94 -20.92 15.56 -4.99
C SER A 94 -19.52 15.66 -5.61
N THR A 95 -18.72 16.63 -5.13
CA THR A 95 -17.30 16.76 -5.52
C THR A 95 -16.53 15.49 -5.17
N CYS A 96 -16.67 15.00 -3.95
CA CYS A 96 -16.04 13.77 -3.50
C CYS A 96 -16.45 12.54 -4.29
N SER A 97 -17.73 12.39 -4.63
CA SER A 97 -18.21 11.26 -5.44
C SER A 97 -17.50 11.21 -6.81
N SER A 98 -17.41 12.36 -7.48
CA SER A 98 -16.67 12.49 -8.75
C SER A 98 -15.17 12.25 -8.59
N ASP A 99 -14.57 12.82 -7.56
CA ASP A 99 -13.14 12.68 -7.27
C ASP A 99 -12.75 11.22 -6.98
N TYR A 100 -13.55 10.50 -6.19
CA TYR A 100 -13.31 9.08 -5.92
C TYR A 100 -13.50 8.21 -7.17
N PHE A 101 -14.52 8.47 -7.98
CA PHE A 101 -14.71 7.79 -9.26
C PHE A 101 -13.47 7.95 -10.16
N ASN A 102 -12.93 9.17 -10.23
CA ASN A 102 -11.70 9.45 -10.98
C ASN A 102 -10.50 8.70 -10.40
N THR A 103 -10.30 8.72 -9.07
CA THR A 103 -9.21 7.94 -8.43
C THR A 103 -9.31 6.46 -8.75
N ILE A 104 -10.50 5.86 -8.65
CA ILE A 104 -10.73 4.44 -8.97
C ILE A 104 -10.30 4.15 -10.42
N ASN A 105 -10.77 4.94 -11.38
CA ASN A 105 -10.43 4.75 -12.79
C ASN A 105 -8.92 4.91 -13.04
N THR A 106 -8.28 5.86 -12.37
CA THR A 106 -6.83 6.06 -12.49
C THR A 106 -6.03 4.90 -11.91
N LEU A 107 -6.38 4.41 -10.72
CA LEU A 107 -5.61 3.37 -10.05
C LEU A 107 -5.82 1.98 -10.67
N THR A 108 -7.03 1.68 -11.15
CA THR A 108 -7.36 0.36 -11.73
C THR A 108 -6.66 0.06 -13.06
N ILE A 109 -6.23 1.09 -13.80
CA ILE A 109 -5.50 0.91 -15.06
C ILE A 109 -3.98 0.75 -14.88
N VAL A 110 -3.47 0.90 -13.66
CA VAL A 110 -2.03 0.79 -13.39
C VAL A 110 -1.56 -0.65 -13.58
N ASN A 111 -0.60 -0.85 -14.48
CA ASN A 111 0.00 -2.14 -14.76
C ASN A 111 1.29 -2.36 -13.95
N LEU A 112 1.23 -3.24 -12.96
CA LEU A 112 2.35 -3.58 -12.07
C LEU A 112 3.12 -4.84 -12.50
N LYS A 113 2.93 -5.35 -13.73
CA LYS A 113 3.65 -6.54 -14.22
C LYS A 113 5.16 -6.31 -14.30
N GLU A 114 5.58 -5.10 -14.63
CA GLU A 114 6.98 -4.73 -14.78
C GLU A 114 7.29 -3.48 -13.95
N ILE A 115 7.87 -3.69 -12.76
CA ILE A 115 8.39 -2.62 -11.91
C ILE A 115 9.91 -2.59 -12.07
N ASN A 116 10.42 -1.65 -12.87
CA ASN A 116 11.84 -1.49 -13.14
C ASN A 116 12.16 -0.02 -13.43
N ARG A 117 13.44 0.31 -13.65
CA ARG A 117 13.89 1.70 -13.89
C ARG A 117 13.22 2.38 -15.10
N GLN A 118 12.85 1.61 -16.13
CA GLN A 118 12.23 2.15 -17.34
C GLN A 118 10.76 2.52 -17.09
N THR A 119 10.02 1.67 -16.37
CA THR A 119 8.59 1.90 -16.08
C THR A 119 8.35 2.83 -14.89
N TYR A 120 9.32 2.93 -13.98
CA TYR A 120 9.22 3.66 -12.71
C TYR A 120 8.71 5.10 -12.83
N PRO A 121 9.25 5.98 -13.71
CA PRO A 121 8.79 7.37 -13.76
C PRO A 121 7.30 7.49 -14.10
N ASN A 122 6.82 6.65 -15.03
CA ASN A 122 5.43 6.64 -15.42
C ASN A 122 4.53 6.06 -14.32
N LEU A 123 4.94 4.95 -13.68
CA LEU A 123 4.21 4.33 -12.59
C LEU A 123 4.01 5.31 -11.42
N VAL A 124 5.09 5.97 -10.98
CA VAL A 124 5.02 6.96 -9.90
C VAL A 124 4.12 8.12 -10.29
N ASN A 125 4.25 8.63 -11.52
CA ASN A 125 3.42 9.75 -11.97
C ASN A 125 1.93 9.39 -11.94
N VAL A 126 1.54 8.27 -12.54
CA VAL A 126 0.13 7.84 -12.58
C VAL A 126 -0.41 7.58 -11.18
N ILE A 127 0.29 6.79 -10.35
CA ILE A 127 -0.18 6.44 -9.00
C ILE A 127 -0.30 7.70 -8.13
N ARG A 128 0.65 8.64 -8.22
CA ARG A 128 0.63 9.88 -7.43
C ARG A 128 -0.57 10.76 -7.75
N THR A 129 -1.07 10.78 -9.00
CA THR A 129 -2.30 11.54 -9.33
C THR A 129 -3.53 11.02 -8.57
N GLY A 130 -3.52 9.78 -8.08
CA GLY A 130 -4.56 9.23 -7.22
C GLY A 130 -4.67 9.91 -5.85
N ILE A 131 -3.65 10.63 -5.39
CA ILE A 131 -3.64 11.42 -4.12
C ILE A 131 -4.36 12.76 -4.29
N ASP A 132 -4.33 13.32 -5.49
CA ASP A 132 -4.81 14.69 -5.74
C ASP A 132 -6.33 14.79 -5.55
N LYS A 133 -7.09 13.76 -5.98
CA LYS A 133 -8.56 13.77 -5.93
C LYS A 133 -9.12 13.60 -4.50
N PRO A 134 -8.65 12.66 -3.66
CA PRO A 134 -9.05 12.63 -2.25
C PRO A 134 -8.66 13.92 -1.51
N SER A 135 -7.52 14.53 -1.85
CA SER A 135 -7.11 15.81 -1.26
C SER A 135 -8.01 16.97 -1.70
N HIS A 136 -8.44 16.99 -2.97
CA HIS A 136 -9.39 17.96 -3.48
C HIS A 136 -10.79 17.77 -2.87
N CYS A 137 -11.25 16.53 -2.74
CA CYS A 137 -12.46 16.17 -1.99
C CYS A 137 -12.42 16.75 -0.57
N GLU A 138 -11.36 16.47 0.20
CA GLU A 138 -11.24 16.99 1.57
C GLU A 138 -11.19 18.53 1.60
N SER A 139 -10.48 19.14 0.65
CA SER A 139 -10.41 20.60 0.55
C SER A 139 -11.76 21.24 0.22
N SER A 140 -12.67 20.50 -0.42
CA SER A 140 -14.00 21.02 -0.77
C SER A 140 -14.86 21.35 0.45
N PHE A 141 -14.72 20.61 1.56
CA PHE A 141 -15.43 20.87 2.81
C PHE A 141 -14.94 22.13 3.54
N HIS A 142 -13.70 22.54 3.28
CA HIS A 142 -13.08 23.72 3.88
C HIS A 142 -13.31 25.03 3.09
N LYS A 143 -13.93 24.95 1.90
CA LYS A 143 -14.35 26.14 1.14
C LYS A 143 -15.49 26.85 1.87
N LEU A 144 -15.43 28.18 1.96
CA LEU A 144 -16.42 28.97 2.71
C LEU A 144 -17.80 28.99 2.03
N PRO A 145 -18.91 28.89 2.80
CA PRO A 145 -18.94 28.59 4.24
C PRO A 145 -18.48 27.15 4.51
N ALA A 146 -17.57 26.97 5.47
CA ALA A 146 -17.01 25.65 5.74
C ALA A 146 -18.06 24.72 6.36
N VAL A 147 -17.99 23.44 6.02
CA VAL A 147 -18.84 22.37 6.53
C VAL A 147 -17.97 21.23 7.03
N SER A 148 -18.45 20.45 7.99
CA SER A 148 -17.69 19.29 8.47
C SER A 148 -17.61 18.22 7.39
N SER A 149 -16.40 17.70 7.14
CA SER A 149 -16.19 16.55 6.27
C SER A 149 -16.63 15.26 6.99
N PRO A 150 -17.56 14.48 6.44
CA PRO A 150 -17.88 13.16 6.97
C PRO A 150 -16.91 12.08 6.46
N VAL A 151 -15.91 12.44 5.64
CA VAL A 151 -15.01 11.50 4.95
C VAL A 151 -13.53 11.78 5.16
N THR A 152 -13.16 12.58 6.16
CA THR A 152 -11.75 12.93 6.45
C THR A 152 -10.88 11.69 6.68
N MET A 153 -11.37 10.72 7.45
CA MET A 153 -10.61 9.50 7.74
C MET A 153 -10.41 8.64 6.50
N GLU A 154 -11.44 8.54 5.65
CA GLU A 154 -11.36 7.85 4.37
C GLU A 154 -10.37 8.53 3.42
N ASN A 155 -10.43 9.86 3.29
CA ASN A 155 -9.47 10.64 2.50
C ASN A 155 -8.04 10.42 2.97
N TYR A 156 -7.81 10.39 4.29
CA TYR A 156 -6.50 10.09 4.87
C TYR A 156 -6.07 8.66 4.54
N GLY A 157 -6.94 7.67 4.76
CA GLY A 157 -6.65 6.26 4.48
C GLY A 157 -6.26 6.00 3.02
N ILE A 158 -6.99 6.58 2.06
CA ILE A 158 -6.66 6.46 0.63
C ILE A 158 -5.25 7.01 0.35
N LYS A 159 -4.91 8.17 0.91
CA LYS A 159 -3.60 8.80 0.72
C LYS A 159 -2.48 7.96 1.29
N GLU A 160 -2.68 7.38 2.48
CA GLU A 160 -1.70 6.52 3.14
C GLU A 160 -1.51 5.20 2.38
N ASP A 161 -2.59 4.59 1.87
CA ASP A 161 -2.52 3.39 1.03
C ASP A 161 -1.71 3.66 -0.26
N ILE A 162 -1.97 4.80 -0.94
CA ILE A 162 -1.25 5.20 -2.15
C ILE A 162 0.21 5.55 -1.84
N ALA A 163 0.47 6.29 -0.76
CA ALA A 163 1.84 6.65 -0.35
C ALA A 163 2.66 5.40 -0.04
N THR A 164 2.08 4.45 0.71
CA THR A 164 2.72 3.16 1.01
C THR A 164 3.02 2.38 -0.27
N THR A 165 2.10 2.38 -1.24
CA THR A 165 2.30 1.76 -2.56
C THR A 165 3.50 2.37 -3.28
N LEU A 166 3.59 3.70 -3.31
CA LEU A 166 4.70 4.42 -3.96
C LEU A 166 6.04 4.10 -3.29
N GLU A 167 6.10 4.05 -1.95
CA GLU A 167 7.33 3.70 -1.23
C GLU A 167 7.81 2.28 -1.55
N VAL A 168 6.90 1.30 -1.60
CA VAL A 168 7.25 -0.07 -1.99
C VAL A 168 7.81 -0.12 -3.42
N ILE A 169 7.21 0.64 -4.35
CA ILE A 169 7.69 0.74 -5.74
C ILE A 169 9.09 1.38 -5.79
N SER A 170 9.32 2.48 -5.08
CA SER A 170 10.62 3.15 -5.01
C SER A 170 11.70 2.24 -4.40
N LEU A 171 11.37 1.53 -3.32
CA LEU A 171 12.27 0.56 -2.70
C LEU A 171 12.62 -0.59 -3.66
N ALA A 172 11.63 -1.10 -4.39
CA ALA A 172 11.81 -2.20 -5.35
C ALA A 172 12.77 -1.83 -6.49
N VAL A 173 12.75 -0.59 -6.97
CA VAL A 173 13.56 -0.14 -8.12
C VAL A 173 14.92 0.41 -7.69
N CYS A 174 14.98 1.09 -6.54
CA CYS A 174 16.11 1.98 -6.21
C CYS A 174 16.78 1.65 -4.89
N ASN A 175 16.18 0.76 -4.10
CA ASN A 175 16.63 0.44 -2.75
C ASN A 175 16.73 1.68 -1.83
N LYS A 176 16.00 2.77 -2.11
CA LYS A 176 15.99 4.00 -1.30
C LYS A 176 14.59 4.63 -1.30
N LEU A 177 14.23 5.28 -0.20
CA LEU A 177 12.93 5.95 -0.01
C LEU A 177 12.84 7.33 -0.70
N SER A 178 13.97 8.00 -0.92
CA SER A 178 13.98 9.42 -1.30
C SER A 178 14.56 9.74 -2.67
N SER A 179 15.19 8.79 -3.37
CA SER A 179 15.66 9.02 -4.74
C SER A 179 16.02 7.77 -5.52
N CYS A 180 15.68 7.87 -6.80
CA CYS A 180 16.03 7.08 -7.97
C CYS A 180 16.47 8.10 -9.03
#